data_AF-A0A945J3C4-F1
#
_entry.id   AF-A0A945J3C4-F1
#
_cell.length_a   1.000
_cell.length_b   1.000
_cell.length_c   1.000
_cell.angle_alpha   90.00
_cell.angle_beta   90.00
_cell.angle_gamma   90.00
#
_symmetry.space_group_name_H-M   'P 1'
#
loop_
_entity.id
_entity.type
_entity.pdbx_description
1 polymer ?
#
loop_
_entity_poly.entity_id
_entity_poly.type
_entity_poly.pdbx_seq_one_letter_code
_entity_poly.pdbx_strand_id
1 'polypeptide(L)'
;MEKDPILEFIERLPFFKEFSDQEKVKLLGTPGIFEKYENGKNIIKEGEIGAALFVVLTGSIRITKSIVAPVKEGHISLQKPREIGIVELKAGSIFGEVSMLSYRPRNTNAYANSQQVVVMKFTQEIIEKFNLSIQKKFQDQLILTLVHRLDDINKQYIQLKSSIEQGNTTRM
;
A
#
# COMPACT_ATOMS: atom_id res chain seq x y z
N MET A 1 -32.56 -6.68 -12.87
CA MET A 1 -32.06 -6.46 -11.50
C MET A 1 -30.92 -5.47 -11.64
N GLU A 2 -31.09 -4.25 -11.14
CA GLU A 2 -30.05 -3.23 -11.13
C GLU A 2 -28.86 -3.77 -10.34
N LYS A 3 -27.65 -3.76 -10.91
CA LYS A 3 -26.44 -4.14 -10.18
C LYS A 3 -26.20 -3.08 -9.11
N ASP A 4 -25.77 -3.51 -7.93
CA ASP A 4 -25.38 -2.60 -6.84
C ASP A 4 -24.30 -1.62 -7.35
N PRO A 5 -24.48 -0.30 -7.24
CA PRO A 5 -23.52 0.70 -7.73
C PRO A 5 -22.11 0.51 -7.16
N ILE A 6 -21.98 -0.03 -5.94
CA ILE A 6 -20.69 -0.32 -5.31
C ILE A 6 -20.03 -1.52 -6.00
N LEU A 7 -20.83 -2.52 -6.39
CA LEU A 7 -20.34 -3.69 -7.13
C LEU A 7 -19.79 -3.27 -8.49
N GLU A 8 -20.53 -2.45 -9.24
CA GLU A 8 -20.07 -1.90 -10.53
C GLU A 8 -18.79 -1.08 -10.39
N PHE A 9 -18.64 -0.37 -9.28
CA PHE A 9 -17.45 0.41 -8.98
C PHE A 9 -16.23 -0.48 -8.74
N ILE A 10 -16.33 -1.47 -7.84
CA ILE A 10 -15.19 -2.33 -7.51
C ILE A 10 -14.80 -3.26 -8.66
N GLU A 11 -15.72 -3.63 -9.54
CA GLU A 11 -15.46 -4.43 -10.75
C GLU A 11 -14.39 -3.81 -11.66
N ARG A 12 -14.24 -2.48 -11.65
CA ARG A 12 -13.27 -1.76 -12.49
C ARG A 12 -11.86 -1.74 -11.91
N LEU A 13 -11.73 -2.02 -10.61
CA LEU A 13 -10.46 -1.92 -9.91
C LEU A 13 -9.61 -3.18 -10.14
N PRO A 14 -8.31 -3.04 -10.48
CA PRO A 14 -7.42 -4.16 -10.78
C PRO A 14 -7.47 -5.32 -9.77
N PHE A 15 -7.52 -5.00 -8.47
CA PHE A 15 -7.58 -5.99 -7.40
C PHE A 15 -8.75 -6.96 -7.54
N PHE A 16 -9.94 -6.50 -7.94
CA PHE A 16 -11.15 -7.32 -7.95
C PHE A 16 -11.42 -8.02 -9.29
N LYS A 17 -10.56 -7.84 -10.30
CA LYS A 17 -10.80 -8.39 -11.66
C LYS A 17 -10.95 -9.90 -11.69
N GLU A 18 -10.15 -10.60 -10.90
CA GLU A 18 -10.15 -12.07 -10.84
C GLU A 18 -11.23 -12.64 -9.91
N PHE A 19 -11.96 -11.79 -9.18
CA PHE A 19 -13.00 -12.22 -8.25
C PHE A 19 -14.33 -12.39 -9.00
N SER A 20 -15.07 -13.46 -8.69
CA SER A 20 -16.43 -13.64 -9.23
C SER A 20 -17.39 -12.65 -8.57
N ASP A 21 -18.53 -12.39 -9.20
CA ASP A 21 -19.53 -11.47 -8.64
C ASP A 21 -20.04 -11.95 -7.26
N GLN A 22 -20.15 -13.26 -7.05
CA GLN A 22 -20.50 -13.84 -5.74
C GLN A 22 -19.41 -13.58 -4.69
N GLU A 23 -18.13 -13.71 -5.07
CA GLU A 23 -17.01 -13.43 -4.16
C GLU A 23 -16.92 -11.93 -3.84
N LYS A 24 -17.12 -11.06 -4.83
CA LYS A 24 -17.20 -9.61 -4.62
C LYS A 24 -18.32 -9.24 -3.66
N VAL A 25 -19.52 -9.78 -3.84
CA VAL A 25 -20.65 -9.57 -2.92
C VAL A 25 -20.29 -10.04 -1.50
N LYS A 26 -19.60 -11.18 -1.37
CA LYS A 26 -19.13 -11.67 -0.06
C LYS A 26 -18.11 -10.73 0.59
N LEU A 27 -17.17 -10.19 -0.18
CA LEU A 27 -16.23 -9.19 0.31
C LEU A 27 -16.96 -7.92 0.76
N LEU A 28 -17.84 -7.38 -0.08
CA LEU A 28 -18.64 -6.18 0.22
C LEU A 28 -19.55 -6.36 1.46
N GLY A 29 -20.08 -7.56 1.66
CA GLY A 29 -20.92 -7.89 2.81
C GLY A 29 -20.15 -8.12 4.11
N THR A 30 -18.82 -8.07 4.10
CA THR A 30 -18.02 -8.30 5.31
C THR A 30 -18.05 -7.05 6.20
N PRO A 31 -18.54 -7.16 7.45
CA PRO A 31 -18.71 -5.99 8.32
C PRO A 31 -17.36 -5.42 8.79
N GLY A 32 -17.27 -4.10 8.90
CA GLY A 32 -16.15 -3.42 9.53
C GLY A 32 -14.86 -3.32 8.71
N ILE A 33 -14.88 -3.70 7.43
CA ILE A 33 -13.69 -3.62 6.58
C ILE A 33 -13.54 -2.28 5.85
N PHE A 34 -14.59 -1.46 5.80
CA PHE A 34 -14.52 -0.16 5.12
C PHE A 34 -14.08 0.92 6.09
N GLU A 35 -13.00 1.62 5.74
CA GLU A 35 -12.49 2.75 6.51
C GLU A 35 -12.43 4.00 5.61
N LYS A 36 -12.81 5.14 6.19
CA LYS A 36 -12.86 6.44 5.51
C LYS A 36 -11.89 7.41 6.18
N TYR A 37 -11.12 8.12 5.36
CA TYR A 37 -10.11 9.05 5.81
C TYR A 37 -10.26 10.40 5.11
N GLU A 38 -10.10 11.48 5.87
CA GLU A 38 -9.95 12.83 5.35
C GLU A 38 -8.52 13.08 4.89
N ASN A 39 -8.33 14.10 4.05
CA ASN A 39 -7.00 14.47 3.56
C ASN A 39 -5.99 14.66 4.69
N GLY A 40 -4.78 14.14 4.51
CA GLY A 40 -3.67 14.22 5.46
C GLY A 40 -3.77 13.29 6.67
N LYS A 41 -4.88 12.58 6.88
CA LYS A 41 -5.00 11.62 7.98
C LYS A 41 -4.05 10.42 7.76
N ASN A 42 -3.45 9.96 8.85
CA ASN A 42 -2.58 8.79 8.84
C ASN A 42 -3.44 7.51 8.82
N ILE A 43 -3.06 6.57 7.96
CA ILE A 43 -3.68 5.25 7.80
C ILE A 43 -2.73 4.17 8.33
N ILE A 44 -1.43 4.32 8.04
CA ILE A 44 -0.36 3.48 8.57
C ILE A 44 0.72 4.39 9.12
N LYS A 45 1.19 4.11 10.33
CA LYS A 45 2.35 4.76 10.91
C LYS A 45 3.53 3.81 10.92
N GLU A 46 4.68 4.31 10.49
CA GLU A 46 5.94 3.59 10.50
C GLU A 46 6.32 3.16 11.93
N GLY A 47 6.84 1.94 12.06
CA GLY A 47 7.25 1.33 13.32
C GLY A 47 6.11 0.69 14.12
N GLU A 48 4.84 0.93 13.78
CA GLU A 48 3.73 0.24 14.44
C GLU A 48 3.70 -1.24 14.08
N ILE A 49 3.19 -2.07 15.00
CA ILE A 49 2.88 -3.46 14.72
C ILE A 49 1.50 -3.48 14.07
N GLY A 50 1.39 -4.00 12.84
CA GLY A 50 0.11 -4.06 12.15
C GLY A 50 0.00 -5.28 11.24
N ALA A 51 -0.98 -6.13 11.51
CA ALA A 51 -1.27 -7.34 10.72
C ALA A 51 -2.46 -7.12 9.76
N ALA A 52 -2.43 -6.03 8.99
CA ALA A 52 -3.48 -5.73 8.02
C ALA A 52 -2.92 -5.16 6.71
N LEU A 53 -3.54 -5.53 5.60
CA LEU A 53 -3.38 -4.86 4.31
C LEU A 53 -4.61 -4.00 4.01
N PHE A 54 -4.46 -3.12 3.03
CA PHE A 54 -5.50 -2.21 2.60
C PHE A 54 -5.61 -2.21 1.08
N VAL A 55 -6.83 -2.08 0.56
CA VAL A 55 -7.13 -1.86 -0.86
C VAL A 55 -7.75 -0.47 -1.00
N VAL A 56 -7.17 0.39 -1.82
CA VAL A 56 -7.71 1.74 -2.06
C VAL A 56 -8.95 1.61 -2.94
N LEU A 57 -10.10 2.08 -2.46
CA LEU A 57 -11.31 2.16 -3.27
C LEU A 57 -11.43 3.52 -3.95
N THR A 58 -11.21 4.61 -3.21
CA THR A 58 -11.40 5.97 -3.72
C THR A 58 -10.31 6.90 -3.18
N GLY A 59 -9.94 7.90 -3.98
CA GLY A 59 -8.88 8.86 -3.67
C GLY A 59 -7.48 8.30 -3.91
N SER A 60 -6.48 8.94 -3.31
CA SER A 60 -5.09 8.52 -3.35
C SER A 60 -4.43 8.51 -1.98
N ILE A 61 -3.38 7.68 -1.86
CA ILE A 61 -2.57 7.50 -0.66
C ILE A 61 -1.15 7.91 -0.97
N ARG A 62 -0.54 8.73 -0.11
CA ARG A 62 0.88 9.06 -0.19
C ARG A 62 1.66 8.18 0.78
N ILE A 63 2.61 7.42 0.26
CA ILE A 63 3.53 6.59 1.06
C ILE A 63 4.81 7.38 1.33
N THR A 64 5.25 7.43 2.59
CA THR A 64 6.50 8.09 2.97
C THR A 64 7.38 7.21 3.85
N LYS A 65 8.67 7.51 3.87
CA LYS A 65 9.65 6.91 4.78
C LYS A 65 10.30 8.00 5.61
N SER A 66 10.36 7.79 6.93
CA SER A 66 11.12 8.64 7.82
C SER A 66 12.61 8.33 7.70
N ILE A 67 13.42 9.36 7.45
CA ILE A 67 14.88 9.27 7.42
C ILE A 67 15.42 10.11 8.57
N VAL A 68 16.18 9.45 9.44
CA VAL A 68 16.96 10.13 10.49
C VAL A 68 18.35 10.38 9.92
N ALA A 69 18.85 11.61 10.07
CA ALA A 69 20.21 11.92 9.68
C ALA A 69 21.19 10.97 10.39
N PRO A 70 22.18 10.39 9.69
CA PRO A 70 23.15 9.51 10.32
C PRO A 70 23.86 10.27 11.44
N VAL A 71 23.77 9.73 12.66
CA VAL A 71 24.47 10.26 13.83
C VAL A 71 25.75 9.47 14.02
N LYS A 72 26.83 10.15 14.42
CA LYS A 72 28.04 9.46 14.88
C LYS A 72 27.67 8.60 16.09
N GLU A 73 28.32 7.45 16.20
CA GLU A 73 28.16 6.54 17.34
C GLU A 73 28.34 7.32 18.66
N GLY A 74 27.45 7.10 19.62
CA GLY A 74 27.41 7.85 20.88
C GLY A 74 26.73 9.23 20.85
N HIS A 75 26.18 9.67 19.71
CA HIS A 75 25.47 10.95 19.60
C HIS A 75 23.98 10.78 19.29
N ILE A 76 23.14 11.64 19.86
CA ILE A 76 21.70 11.71 19.56
C ILE A 76 21.49 12.79 18.50
N SER A 77 20.80 12.46 17.42
CA SER A 77 20.39 13.48 16.44
C SER A 77 19.28 14.33 17.04
N LEU A 78 19.53 15.62 17.20
CA LEU A 78 18.53 16.60 17.60
C LEU A 78 17.65 17.05 16.42
N GLN A 79 17.94 16.58 15.21
CA GLN A 79 17.18 16.95 14.02
C GLN A 79 15.90 16.11 13.94
N LYS A 80 14.77 16.77 13.65
CA LYS A 80 13.52 16.07 13.37
C LYS A 80 13.74 15.15 12.16
N PRO A 81 13.21 13.91 12.19
CA PRO A 81 13.24 13.02 11.04
C PRO A 81 12.65 13.71 9.82
N ARG A 82 13.32 13.57 8.67
CA ARG A 82 12.78 14.04 7.39
C ARG A 82 11.96 12.93 6.78
N GLU A 83 10.72 13.23 6.39
CA GLU A 83 9.94 12.32 5.57
C GLU A 83 10.27 12.49 4.09
N ILE A 84 10.50 11.37 3.40
CA ILE A 84 10.65 11.32 1.95
C ILE A 84 9.43 10.59 1.37
N GLY A 85 8.77 11.21 0.38
CA GLY A 85 7.72 10.57 -0.38
C GLY A 85 8.29 9.49 -1.29
N ILE A 86 7.73 8.28 -1.22
CA ILE A 86 8.15 7.14 -2.04
C ILE A 86 7.27 7.05 -3.27
N VAL A 87 5.96 7.01 -3.08
CA VAL A 87 4.98 6.79 -4.15
C VAL A 87 3.60 7.30 -3.75
N GLU A 88 2.82 7.69 -4.75
CA GLU A 88 1.39 7.91 -4.62
C GLU A 88 0.63 6.71 -5.20
N LEU A 89 -0.24 6.12 -4.38
CA LEU A 89 -1.08 4.99 -4.75
C LEU A 89 -2.50 5.47 -5.03
N LYS A 90 -3.10 4.95 -6.10
CA LYS A 90 -4.46 5.30 -6.54
C LYS A 90 -5.46 4.17 -6.28
N ALA A 91 -6.73 4.41 -6.54
CA ALA A 91 -7.78 3.39 -6.49
C ALA A 91 -7.36 2.08 -7.18
N GLY A 92 -7.64 0.96 -6.53
CA GLY A 92 -7.23 -0.39 -6.92
C GLY A 92 -5.86 -0.83 -6.42
N SER A 93 -5.05 0.07 -5.84
CA SER A 93 -3.75 -0.28 -5.27
C SER A 93 -3.90 -0.98 -3.93
N ILE A 94 -3.03 -1.97 -3.68
CA ILE A 94 -2.88 -2.62 -2.37
C ILE A 94 -1.74 -1.94 -1.60
N PHE A 95 -1.84 -1.78 -0.28
CA PHE A 95 -0.72 -1.34 0.54
C PHE A 95 -0.75 -1.91 1.97
N GLY A 96 0.38 -1.81 2.66
CA GLY A 96 0.53 -2.38 4.01
C GLY A 96 0.78 -3.89 4.02
N GLU A 97 0.88 -4.53 2.86
CA GLU A 97 1.00 -5.97 2.73
C GLU A 97 2.31 -6.53 3.30
N VAL A 98 3.41 -5.78 3.20
CA VAL A 98 4.73 -6.25 3.66
C VAL A 98 4.71 -6.60 5.14
N SER A 99 4.18 -5.71 5.98
CA SER A 99 4.14 -5.90 7.43
C SER A 99 3.24 -7.09 7.82
N MET A 100 2.11 -7.25 7.13
CA MET A 100 1.21 -8.38 7.33
C MET A 100 1.85 -9.71 6.93
N LEU A 101 2.54 -9.76 5.78
CA LEU A 101 3.17 -10.99 5.25
C LEU A 101 4.47 -11.37 5.97
N SER A 102 5.28 -10.39 6.36
CA SER A 102 6.59 -10.63 6.98
C SER A 102 6.56 -10.63 8.50
N TYR A 103 5.42 -10.32 9.12
CA TYR A 103 5.28 -10.14 10.58
C TYR A 103 6.28 -9.14 11.19
N ARG A 104 6.66 -8.12 10.40
CA ARG A 104 7.58 -7.07 10.83
C ARG A 104 6.81 -5.79 11.11
N PRO A 105 7.33 -4.87 11.93
CA PRO A 105 6.76 -3.54 12.07
C PRO A 105 6.56 -2.84 10.72
N ARG A 106 5.61 -1.90 10.65
CA ARG A 106 5.32 -1.11 9.46
C ARG A 106 6.58 -0.40 8.99
N ASN A 107 6.99 -0.64 7.74
CA ASN A 107 8.22 -0.09 7.18
C ASN A 107 8.07 1.37 6.69
N THR A 108 6.85 1.84 6.48
CA THR A 108 6.56 3.16 5.88
C THR A 108 5.32 3.76 6.53
N ASN A 109 5.14 5.07 6.37
CA ASN A 109 3.88 5.74 6.66
C ASN A 109 2.98 5.71 5.42
N ALA A 110 1.67 5.75 5.65
CA ALA A 110 0.67 5.97 4.61
C ALA A 110 -0.31 7.06 5.06
N TYR A 111 -0.52 8.06 4.21
CA TYR A 111 -1.42 9.18 4.46
C TYR A 111 -2.46 9.30 3.36
N ALA A 112 -3.69 9.63 3.73
CA ALA A 112 -4.69 10.05 2.75
C ALA A 112 -4.21 11.31 2.02
N ASN A 113 -4.32 11.33 0.69
CA ASN A 113 -3.79 12.39 -0.19
C ASN A 113 -4.88 12.97 -1.12
N SER A 114 -6.14 12.86 -0.71
CA SER A 114 -7.31 13.39 -1.41
C SER A 114 -8.32 13.90 -0.38
N GLN A 115 -9.27 14.76 -0.77
CA GLN A 115 -10.31 15.27 0.14
C GLN A 115 -11.01 14.14 0.91
N GLN A 116 -11.30 13.03 0.21
CA GLN A 116 -11.84 11.83 0.78
C GLN A 116 -11.12 10.61 0.22
N VAL A 117 -10.70 9.73 1.12
CA VAL A 117 -10.13 8.44 0.82
C VAL A 117 -11.00 7.35 1.44
N VAL A 118 -11.27 6.30 0.67
CA VAL A 118 -11.98 5.11 1.16
C VAL A 118 -11.12 3.90 0.87
N VAL A 119 -10.93 3.05 1.87
CA VAL A 119 -10.15 1.81 1.76
C VAL A 119 -10.93 0.62 2.30
N MET A 120 -10.63 -0.57 1.80
CA MET A 120 -10.97 -1.83 2.46
C MET A 120 -9.75 -2.34 3.23
N LYS A 121 -9.92 -2.59 4.52
CA LYS A 121 -8.90 -3.15 5.42
C LYS A 121 -9.15 -4.62 5.64
N PHE A 122 -8.14 -5.42 5.38
CA PHE A 122 -8.18 -6.86 5.59
C PHE A 122 -7.07 -7.25 6.57
N THR A 123 -7.47 -7.78 7.73
CA THR A 123 -6.55 -8.48 8.62
C THR A 123 -6.34 -9.90 8.14
N GLN A 124 -5.27 -10.54 8.60
CA GLN A 124 -5.04 -11.95 8.35
C GLN A 124 -6.24 -12.81 8.80
N GLU A 125 -6.81 -12.53 9.97
CA GLU A 125 -7.99 -13.23 10.50
C GLU A 125 -9.22 -13.10 9.59
N ILE A 126 -9.42 -11.94 8.96
CA ILE A 126 -10.53 -11.75 8.01
C ILE A 126 -10.29 -12.58 6.75
N ILE A 127 -9.06 -12.59 6.23
CA ILE A 127 -8.69 -13.34 5.03
C ILE A 127 -8.89 -14.84 5.27
N GLU A 128 -8.44 -15.34 6.42
CA GLU A 128 -8.54 -16.76 6.81
C GLU A 128 -9.99 -17.25 6.99
N LYS A 129 -10.94 -16.34 7.26
CA LYS A 129 -12.38 -16.68 7.33
C LYS A 129 -13.03 -16.88 5.96
N PHE A 130 -12.41 -16.42 4.88
CA PHE A 130 -12.93 -16.69 3.54
C PHE A 130 -12.62 -18.12 3.08
N ASN A 131 -13.25 -18.55 1.98
CA ASN A 131 -12.96 -19.86 1.39
C ASN A 131 -11.58 -19.84 0.69
N LEU A 132 -11.06 -21.03 0.38
CA LEU A 132 -9.75 -21.19 -0.27
C LEU A 132 -9.65 -20.45 -1.62
N SER A 133 -10.76 -20.32 -2.37
CA SER A 133 -10.78 -19.58 -3.63
C SER A 133 -10.43 -18.09 -3.42
N ILE A 134 -11.12 -17.43 -2.49
CA ILE A 134 -10.87 -16.02 -2.16
C ILE A 134 -9.46 -15.86 -1.58
N GLN A 135 -9.05 -16.73 -0.65
CA GLN A 135 -7.71 -16.69 -0.06
C GLN A 135 -6.61 -16.78 -1.13
N LYS A 136 -6.74 -17.73 -2.06
CA LYS A 136 -5.81 -17.88 -3.19
C LYS A 136 -5.77 -16.62 -4.04
N LYS A 137 -6.92 -16.01 -4.36
CA LYS A 137 -6.97 -14.76 -5.14
C LYS A 137 -6.30 -13.59 -4.44
N PHE A 138 -6.45 -13.48 -3.12
CA PHE A 138 -5.67 -12.51 -2.33
C PHE A 138 -4.17 -12.74 -2.46
N GLN A 139 -3.72 -14.00 -2.32
CA GLN A 139 -2.30 -14.35 -2.46
C GLN A 139 -1.78 -14.02 -3.87
N ASP A 140 -2.53 -14.39 -4.92
CA ASP A 140 -2.17 -14.10 -6.31
C ASP A 140 -2.05 -12.58 -6.54
N GLN A 141 -3.00 -11.78 -6.04
CA GLN A 141 -2.95 -10.31 -6.15
C GLN A 141 -1.78 -9.69 -5.38
N LEU A 142 -1.43 -10.24 -4.21
CA LEU A 142 -0.27 -9.82 -3.44
C LEU A 142 1.04 -10.12 -4.18
N ILE A 143 1.18 -11.33 -4.73
CA ILE A 143 2.34 -11.73 -5.52
C ILE A 143 2.49 -10.80 -6.74
N LEU A 144 1.43 -10.60 -7.51
CA LEU A 144 1.45 -9.71 -8.68
C LEU A 144 1.82 -8.28 -8.30
N THR A 145 1.28 -7.78 -7.19
CA THR A 145 1.62 -6.43 -6.70
C THR A 145 3.09 -6.32 -6.31
N LEU A 146 3.65 -7.33 -5.64
CA LEU A 146 5.05 -7.34 -5.24
C LEU A 146 5.99 -7.48 -6.45
N VAL A 147 5.62 -8.27 -7.45
CA VAL A 147 6.38 -8.40 -8.71
C VAL A 147 6.45 -7.05 -9.42
N HIS A 148 5.31 -6.39 -9.65
CA HIS A 148 5.30 -5.08 -10.30
C HIS A 148 6.11 -4.03 -9.53
N ARG A 149 6.02 -4.03 -8.19
CA ARG A 149 6.82 -3.13 -7.36
C ARG A 149 8.31 -3.40 -7.46
N LEU A 150 8.71 -4.67 -7.49
CA LEU A 150 10.12 -5.04 -7.64
C LEU A 150 10.65 -4.57 -9.00
N ASP A 151 9.88 -4.75 -10.06
CA ASP A 151 10.23 -4.26 -11.40
C ASP A 151 10.37 -2.74 -11.44
N ASP A 152 9.44 -2.01 -10.82
CA ASP A 152 9.47 -0.55 -10.74
C ASP A 152 10.67 -0.05 -9.92
N ILE A 153 10.96 -0.68 -8.78
CA ILE A 153 12.15 -0.39 -7.97
C ILE A 153 13.42 -0.65 -8.77
N ASN A 154 13.51 -1.77 -9.49
CA ASN A 154 14.68 -2.08 -10.31
C ASN A 154 14.88 -1.03 -11.43
N LYS A 155 13.81 -0.60 -12.09
CA LYS A 155 13.87 0.47 -13.11
C LYS A 155 14.36 1.79 -12.49
N GLN A 156 13.80 2.19 -11.36
CA GLN A 156 14.22 3.41 -10.64
C GLN A 156 15.67 3.34 -10.20
N TYR A 157 16.11 2.18 -9.71
CA TYR A 157 17.49 1.96 -9.29
C TYR A 157 18.47 2.10 -10.46
N ILE A 158 18.17 1.50 -11.62
CA ILE A 158 18.98 1.62 -12.83
C ILE A 158 19.07 3.10 -13.27
N GLN A 159 17.94 3.80 -13.33
CA GLN A 159 17.91 5.22 -13.70
C GLN A 159 18.73 6.10 -12.76
N LEU A 160 18.63 5.87 -11.45
CA LEU A 160 19.41 6.58 -10.44
C LEU A 160 20.90 6.30 -10.63
N LYS A 161 21.29 5.03 -10.82
CA LYS A 161 22.69 4.65 -11.03
C LYS A 161 23.28 5.32 -12.28
N SER A 162 22.57 5.30 -13.40
CA SER A 162 23.00 5.98 -14.63
C SER A 162 23.13 7.50 -14.45
N SER A 163 22.23 8.12 -13.68
CA SER A 163 22.28 9.57 -13.41
C SER A 163 23.51 9.95 -12.55
N ILE A 164 23.88 9.11 -11.59
CA ILE A 164 25.08 9.33 -10.76
C ILE A 164 26.36 9.18 -11.59
N GLU A 165 26.42 8.17 -12.46
CA GLU A 165 27.58 7.96 -13.35
C GLU A 165 27.78 9.16 -14.30
N GLN A 166 26.71 9.67 -14.93
CA GLN A 166 26.77 10.85 -15.81
C GLN A 166 27.11 12.15 -15.05
N GLY A 167 26.60 12.32 -13.83
CA GLY A 167 26.89 13.47 -12.98
C GLY A 167 28.35 13.54 -12.52
N ASN A 168 29.01 12.39 -12.36
CA ASN A 168 30.43 12.33 -12.01
C ASN A 168 31.35 12.61 -13.21
N THR A 169 30.95 12.22 -14.43
CA THR A 169 31.72 12.52 -15.66
C THR A 169 31.73 14.01 -16.03
N THR A 170 30.71 14.78 -15.61
CA THR A 170 30.61 16.22 -15.94
C THR A 170 31.37 17.11 -14.94
N ARG A 171 31.86 16.55 -13.82
CA ARG A 171 32.60 17.27 -12.77
C ARG A 171 34.13 17.04 -12.80
N MET A 172 34.63 16.31 -13.80
CA MET A 172 36.06 16.18 -14.13
C MET A 172 36.36 16.99 -15.39
#